data_AF-A0A2V7U1J9-F1
#
_entry.id   AF-A0A2V7U1J9-F1
#
_cell.length_a   1.000
_cell.length_b   1.000
_cell.length_c   1.000
_cell.angle_alpha   90.00
_cell.angle_beta   90.00
_cell.angle_gamma   90.00
#
_symmetry.space_group_name_H-M   'P 1'
#
loop_
_entity.id
_entity.type
_entity.pdbx_description
1 polymer ?
#
loop_
_entity_poly.entity_id
_entity_poly.type
_entity_poly.pdbx_seq_one_letter_code
_entity_poly.pdbx_strand_id
1 'polypeptide(L)'
;MTPAPRDDHEPFADVQLAPPDGFSIPELKWRELLFVGALRRDGDDFVRDPTRPLPAFRIPDLFPEGTRFRVQSDGRRVLVRRLK
;
A
#
# COMPACT_ATOMS: atom_id res chain seq x y z
N MET A 1 -15.07 -37.37 -3.09
CA MET A 1 -13.80 -36.70 -3.42
C MET A 1 -14.08 -35.20 -3.34
N THR A 2 -13.86 -34.60 -2.16
CA THR A 2 -14.09 -33.17 -1.94
C THR A 2 -12.93 -32.43 -2.63
N PRO A 3 -13.16 -31.50 -3.57
CA PRO A 3 -12.07 -30.69 -4.06
C PRO A 3 -11.48 -29.92 -2.87
N ALA A 4 -10.16 -29.94 -2.74
CA ALA A 4 -9.44 -29.15 -1.75
C ALA A 4 -9.92 -27.69 -1.83
N PRO A 5 -9.99 -26.95 -0.70
CA PRO A 5 -10.20 -25.51 -0.78
C PRO A 5 -9.15 -24.98 -1.75
N ARG A 6 -9.60 -24.28 -2.79
CA ARG A 6 -8.69 -23.49 -3.60
C ARG A 6 -7.96 -22.61 -2.61
N ASP A 7 -6.65 -22.61 -2.69
CA ASP A 7 -5.84 -21.62 -2.01
C ASP A 7 -6.29 -20.27 -2.59
N ASP A 8 -7.32 -19.69 -1.99
CA ASP A 8 -7.74 -18.31 -2.14
C ASP A 8 -6.62 -17.50 -1.47
N HIS A 9 -5.45 -17.51 -2.11
CA HIS A 9 -4.50 -16.43 -2.01
C HIS A 9 -5.30 -15.20 -2.44
N GLU A 10 -6.04 -14.57 -1.52
CA GLU A 10 -6.49 -13.20 -1.67
C GLU A 10 -5.21 -12.38 -1.66
N PRO A 11 -4.63 -12.01 -2.83
CA PRO A 11 -3.22 -11.62 -2.87
C PRO A 11 -2.96 -10.30 -2.14
N PHE A 12 -4.03 -9.65 -1.65
CA PHE A 12 -4.04 -8.34 -1.01
C PHE A 12 -5.09 -8.33 0.10
N ALA A 13 -4.81 -8.98 1.23
CA ALA A 13 -5.59 -8.78 2.45
C ALA A 13 -5.79 -7.27 2.72
N ASP A 14 -7.01 -6.92 3.11
CA ASP A 14 -7.60 -5.58 2.95
C ASP A 14 -6.78 -4.41 3.50
N VAL A 15 -6.90 -3.30 2.75
CA VAL A 15 -6.56 -1.96 3.22
C VAL A 15 -7.41 -1.66 4.45
N GLN A 16 -6.78 -1.35 5.58
CA GLN A 16 -7.49 -0.95 6.79
C GLN A 16 -7.39 0.56 6.96
N LEU A 17 -8.51 1.27 6.95
CA LEU A 17 -8.54 2.71 7.18
C LEU A 17 -8.10 3.01 8.63
N ALA A 18 -7.25 4.01 8.79
CA ALA A 18 -6.68 4.45 10.07
C ALA A 18 -6.84 5.97 10.22
N PRO A 19 -7.97 6.44 10.79
CA PRO A 19 -8.26 7.86 10.96
C PRO A 19 -7.19 8.60 11.79
N PRO A 20 -6.95 9.92 11.56
CA PRO A 20 -7.73 10.80 10.68
C PRO A 20 -7.39 10.74 9.18
N ASP A 21 -6.13 10.51 8.79
CA ASP A 21 -5.68 10.61 7.38
C ASP A 21 -4.69 9.49 7.00
N GLY A 22 -4.96 8.27 7.45
CA GLY A 22 -4.08 7.13 7.21
C GLY A 22 -4.82 5.86 6.86
N PHE A 23 -4.04 4.87 6.48
CA PHE A 23 -4.47 3.51 6.25
C PHE A 23 -3.29 2.57 6.44
N SER A 24 -3.57 1.30 6.72
CA SER A 24 -2.55 0.27 6.75
C SER A 24 -2.76 -0.74 5.63
N ILE A 25 -1.66 -1.19 5.04
CA ILE A 25 -1.64 -2.28 4.05
C ILE A 25 -0.70 -3.40 4.51
N PRO A 26 -0.84 -4.63 3.98
CA PRO A 26 0.14 -5.68 4.21
C PRO A 26 1.55 -5.26 3.76
N GLU A 27 2.58 -5.69 4.48
CA GLU A 27 3.98 -5.37 4.14
C GLU A 27 4.35 -5.87 2.74
N LEU A 28 3.84 -7.04 2.31
CA LEU A 28 4.07 -7.55 0.96
C LEU A 28 3.57 -6.57 -0.11
N LYS A 29 2.39 -5.98 0.09
CA LYS A 29 1.82 -4.97 -0.82
C LYS A 29 2.66 -3.69 -0.83
N TRP A 30 3.16 -3.28 0.35
CA TRP A 30 4.08 -2.15 0.44
C TRP A 30 5.38 -2.39 -0.36
N ARG A 31 5.99 -3.56 -0.22
CA ARG A 31 7.20 -3.94 -0.97
C ARG A 31 6.96 -3.98 -2.47
N GLU A 32 5.80 -4.46 -2.92
CA GLU A 32 5.39 -4.42 -4.33
C GLU A 32 5.36 -2.98 -4.86
N LEU A 33 4.75 -2.04 -4.12
CA LEU A 33 4.68 -0.62 -4.51
C LEU A 33 6.07 0.01 -4.68
N LEU A 34 7.00 -0.33 -3.79
CA LEU A 34 8.39 0.13 -3.90
C LEU A 34 9.10 -0.55 -5.09
N PHE A 35 8.88 -1.84 -5.30
CA PHE A 35 9.50 -2.61 -6.38
C PHE A 35 9.08 -2.11 -7.77
N VAL A 36 7.79 -1.83 -7.99
CA VAL A 36 7.29 -1.28 -9.26
C VAL A 36 7.56 0.22 -9.42
N GLY A 37 8.11 0.86 -8.38
CA GLY A 37 8.42 2.28 -8.35
C GLY A 37 7.20 3.20 -8.21
N ALA A 38 6.01 2.66 -7.86
CA ALA A 38 4.80 3.46 -7.66
C ALA A 38 4.99 4.51 -6.56
N LEU A 39 5.80 4.17 -5.54
CA LEU A 39 6.26 5.05 -4.48
C LEU A 39 7.79 5.11 -4.48
N ARG A 40 8.33 6.30 -4.27
CA ARG A 40 9.77 6.55 -4.16
C ARG A 40 10.08 7.18 -2.82
N ARG A 41 11.22 6.83 -2.24
CA ARG A 41 11.72 7.49 -1.03
C ARG A 41 12.21 8.90 -1.36
N ASP A 42 11.80 9.88 -0.56
CA ASP A 42 12.16 11.29 -0.64
C ASP A 42 12.55 11.76 0.78
N GLY A 43 13.85 11.65 1.10
CA GLY A 43 14.35 11.84 2.46
C GLY A 43 13.79 10.80 3.45
N ASP A 44 13.08 11.28 4.47
CA ASP A 44 12.42 10.46 5.50
C ASP A 44 10.98 10.05 5.11
N ASP A 45 10.47 10.56 4.00
CA ASP A 45 9.10 10.33 3.55
C ASP A 45 9.08 9.57 2.20
N PHE A 46 7.88 9.27 1.70
CA PHE A 46 7.66 8.61 0.41
C PHE A 46 6.73 9.42 -0.47
N VAL A 47 6.97 9.49 -1.77
CA VAL A 47 6.17 10.24 -2.74
C VAL A 47 5.60 9.33 -3.83
N ARG A 48 4.34 9.57 -4.22
CA ARG A 48 3.70 8.91 -5.37
C ARG A 48 4.32 9.39 -6.68
N ASP A 49 4.84 8.46 -7.48
CA ASP A 49 5.40 8.75 -8.81
C ASP A 49 4.33 8.63 -9.92
N PRO A 50 3.77 9.73 -10.44
CA PRO A 50 2.69 9.67 -11.43
C PRO A 50 3.10 8.96 -12.73
N THR A 51 4.39 8.84 -13.02
CA THR A 51 4.90 8.17 -14.23
C THR A 51 4.92 6.64 -14.13
N ARG A 52 4.67 6.09 -12.93
CA ARG A 52 4.71 4.66 -12.64
C ARG A 52 3.30 4.10 -12.40
N PRO A 53 3.01 2.87 -12.89
CA PRO A 53 1.72 2.25 -12.66
C PRO A 53 1.50 2.01 -11.16
N LEU A 54 0.30 2.34 -10.68
CA LEU A 54 -0.14 1.98 -9.35
C LEU A 54 -0.89 0.63 -9.44
N PRO A 55 -0.44 -0.42 -8.74
CA PRO A 55 -1.21 -1.66 -8.62
C PRO A 55 -2.63 -1.37 -8.14
N ALA A 56 -3.61 -2.14 -8.64
CA ALA A 56 -5.00 -1.92 -8.30
C ALA A 56 -5.26 -2.06 -6.79
N PHE A 57 -6.01 -1.09 -6.24
CA PHE A 57 -6.57 -1.13 -4.90
C PHE A 57 -8.09 -1.11 -4.99
N ARG A 58 -8.78 -1.80 -4.06
CA ARG A 58 -10.24 -1.75 -3.96
C ARG A 58 -10.75 -0.36 -3.59
N ILE A 59 -10.00 0.35 -2.73
CA ILE A 59 -10.31 1.73 -2.33
C ILE A 59 -9.63 2.67 -3.32
N PRO A 60 -10.39 3.51 -4.04
CA PRO A 60 -9.82 4.48 -4.96
C PRO A 60 -9.00 5.53 -4.20
N ASP A 61 -8.09 6.18 -4.92
CA ASP A 61 -7.37 7.37 -4.45
C ASP A 61 -6.59 7.22 -3.13
N LEU A 62 -6.17 5.99 -2.76
CA LEU A 62 -5.32 5.79 -1.57
C LEU A 62 -3.99 6.53 -1.68
N PHE A 63 -3.41 6.54 -2.89
CA PHE A 63 -2.14 7.19 -3.21
C PHE A 63 -2.32 8.24 -4.32
N PRO A 64 -2.82 9.44 -4.00
CA PRO A 64 -2.94 10.51 -4.99
C PRO A 64 -1.57 10.95 -5.53
N GLU A 65 -1.54 11.40 -6.77
CA GLU A 65 -0.31 11.85 -7.44
C GLU A 65 0.37 13.01 -6.70
N GLY A 66 1.70 13.03 -6.67
CA GLY A 66 2.50 14.07 -6.02
C GLY A 66 2.38 14.14 -4.49
N THR A 67 1.54 13.29 -3.87
CA THR A 67 1.34 13.29 -2.43
C THR A 67 2.51 12.63 -1.72
N ARG A 68 2.90 13.22 -0.58
CA ARG A 68 3.92 12.67 0.33
C ARG A 68 3.28 11.88 1.47
N PHE A 69 3.98 10.84 1.90
CA PHE A 69 3.51 9.90 2.90
C PHE A 69 4.59 9.63 3.93
N ARG A 70 4.18 9.61 5.21
CA ARG A 70 4.98 9.05 6.29
C ARG A 70 4.55 7.62 6.54
N VAL A 71 5.54 6.76 6.80
CA VAL A 71 5.36 5.32 6.86
C VAL A 71 5.94 4.75 8.14
N GLN A 72 5.19 3.86 8.78
CA GLN A 72 5.65 3.06 9.92
C GLN A 72 5.33 1.58 9.64
N SER A 73 6.33 0.71 9.80
CA SER A 73 6.18 -0.74 9.62
C SER A 73 6.35 -1.47 10.94
N ASP A 74 5.55 -2.49 11.18
CA ASP A 74 5.69 -3.43 12.31
C ASP A 74 6.19 -4.83 11.88
N GLY A 75 6.58 -5.00 10.61
CA GLY A 75 7.01 -6.28 10.04
C GLY A 75 5.86 -7.19 9.58
N ARG A 76 4.61 -6.71 9.66
CA ARG A 76 3.43 -7.39 9.10
C ARG A 76 2.60 -6.44 8.28
N ARG A 77 2.42 -5.22 8.79
CA ARG A 77 1.65 -4.16 8.16
C ARG A 77 2.44 -2.87 8.13
N VAL A 78 2.05 -2.04 7.17
CA VAL A 78 2.65 -0.75 6.94
C VAL A 78 1.56 0.30 7.08
N LEU A 79 1.65 1.10 8.13
CA LEU A 79 0.81 2.27 8.35
C LEU A 79 1.33 3.42 7.49
N VAL A 80 0.47 3.91 6.60
CA VAL A 80 0.73 5.02 5.68
C VAL A 80 -0.13 6.20 6.13
N ARG A 81 0.51 7.36 6.33
CA ARG A 81 -0.17 8.62 6.66
C ARG A 81 0.17 9.67 5.63
N ARG A 82 -0.84 10.40 5.14
CA ARG A 82 -0.61 11.54 4.25
C ARG A 82 0.06 12.66 5.02
N LEU A 83 1.05 13.29 4.39
CA LEU A 83 1.61 14.54 4.84
C LEU A 83 0.86 15.67 4.11
N LYS A 84 0.35 16.63 4.88
CA LYS A 84 -0.31 17.83 4.34
C LYS A 84 0.71 18.76 3.70
#